data_AF-A0A382E2R7-F1
#
_entry.id   AF-A0A382E2R7-F1
#
_cell.length_a   1.000
_cell.length_b   1.000
_cell.length_c   1.000
_cell.angle_alpha   90.00
_cell.angle_beta   90.00
_cell.angle_gamma   90.00
#
_symmetry.space_group_name_H-M   'P 1'
#
loop_
_entity.id
_entity.type
_entity.pdbx_description
1 polymer ?
#
loop_
_entity_poly.entity_id
_entity_poly.type
_entity_poly.pdbx_seq_one_letter_code
_entity_poly.pdbx_strand_id
1 'polypeptide(L)'
;TNITKEAKLRNSKGVTLLRKKFSTGKFELQKALSPEDHAALMNIFDIETELPIATNCNTIFKLDFDTPGRASEIEFICEKNYKAFDLFWNGLQAKAPVVGRIIGPYLTGNPIPTLPKASP
;
A
#
# COMPACT_ATOMS: atom_id res chain seq x y z
N THR A 1 15.17 -9.66 -0.56
CA THR A 1 14.67 -8.92 -1.74
C THR A 1 14.59 -7.44 -1.44
N ASN A 2 14.89 -6.60 -2.43
CA ASN A 2 14.73 -5.15 -2.37
C ASN A 2 13.61 -4.74 -3.36
N ILE A 3 12.49 -4.26 -2.82
CA ILE A 3 11.28 -3.95 -3.62
C ILE A 3 11.55 -2.77 -4.55
N THR A 4 12.26 -1.75 -4.08
CA THR A 4 12.61 -0.57 -4.89
C THR A 4 13.37 -0.93 -6.16
N LYS A 5 14.34 -1.85 -6.06
CA LYS A 5 15.13 -2.31 -7.19
C LYS A 5 14.32 -3.17 -8.15
N GLU A 6 13.57 -4.14 -7.63
CA GLU A 6 12.80 -5.07 -8.46
C GLU A 6 11.61 -4.40 -9.16
N ALA A 7 10.90 -3.50 -8.48
CA ALA A 7 9.81 -2.70 -9.04
C ALA A 7 10.28 -1.40 -9.72
N LYS A 8 11.60 -1.16 -9.82
CA LYS A 8 12.20 0.04 -10.45
C LYS A 8 11.64 1.36 -9.89
N LEU A 9 11.31 1.40 -8.60
CA LEU A 9 10.63 2.52 -7.96
C LEU A 9 11.51 3.78 -7.87
N ARG A 10 12.84 3.67 -7.89
CA ARG A 10 13.75 4.84 -7.86
C ARG A 10 13.48 5.84 -8.99
N ASN A 11 12.91 5.40 -10.11
CA ASN A 11 12.57 6.24 -11.25
C ASN A 11 11.12 6.71 -11.24
N SER A 12 10.37 6.43 -10.18
CA SER A 12 8.99 6.90 -10.07
C SER A 12 8.94 8.42 -9.94
N LYS A 13 7.94 9.05 -10.57
CA LYS A 13 7.75 10.51 -10.52
C LYS A 13 6.82 10.96 -9.40
N GLY A 14 6.15 10.01 -8.76
CA GLY A 14 5.23 10.24 -7.67
C GLY A 14 4.57 8.94 -7.23
N VAL A 15 3.77 9.05 -6.18
CA VAL A 15 2.97 7.95 -5.66
C VAL A 15 1.58 8.44 -5.28
N THR A 16 0.59 7.66 -5.67
CA THR A 16 -0.80 7.91 -5.32
C THR A 16 -1.27 6.85 -4.32
N LEU A 17 -1.98 7.30 -3.29
CA LEU A 17 -2.73 6.44 -2.41
C LEU A 17 -4.11 6.18 -3.00
N LEU A 18 -4.43 4.91 -3.18
CA LEU A 18 -5.75 4.42 -3.57
C LEU A 18 -6.37 3.61 -2.44
N ARG A 19 -7.70 3.59 -2.44
CA ARG A 19 -8.52 2.84 -1.50
C ARG A 19 -9.50 1.96 -2.21
N LYS A 20 -9.63 0.73 -1.74
CA LYS A 20 -10.63 -0.21 -2.20
C LYS A 20 -12.03 0.24 -1.79
N LYS A 21 -12.91 0.37 -2.78
CA LYS A 21 -14.34 0.52 -2.57
C LYS A 21 -14.97 -0.85 -2.44
N PHE A 22 -15.41 -1.20 -1.23
CA PHE A 22 -15.94 -2.54 -0.94
C PHE A 22 -17.17 -2.92 -1.78
N SER A 23 -18.01 -1.95 -2.17
CA SER A 23 -19.19 -2.25 -3.00
C SER A 23 -18.86 -2.69 -4.42
N THR A 24 -17.70 -2.30 -4.97
CA THR A 24 -17.29 -2.62 -6.34
C THR A 24 -16.03 -3.49 -6.41
N GLY A 25 -15.30 -3.62 -5.30
CA GLY A 25 -13.99 -4.26 -5.23
C GLY A 25 -12.87 -3.48 -5.93
N LYS A 26 -13.14 -2.29 -6.48
CA LYS A 26 -12.17 -1.49 -7.24
C LYS A 26 -11.40 -0.54 -6.33
N PHE A 27 -10.14 -0.28 -6.68
CA PHE A 27 -9.34 0.78 -6.05
C PHE A 27 -9.68 2.13 -6.68
N GLU A 28 -10.04 3.11 -5.85
CA GLU A 28 -10.34 4.49 -6.25
C GLU A 28 -9.24 5.41 -5.69
N LEU A 29 -8.90 6.46 -6.45
CA LEU A 29 -7.91 7.44 -6.05
C LEU A 29 -8.35 8.16 -4.78
N GLN A 30 -7.48 8.19 -3.77
CA GLN A 30 -7.72 8.92 -2.54
C GLN A 30 -6.90 10.21 -2.47
N LYS A 31 -5.58 10.13 -2.61
CA LYS A 31 -4.70 11.30 -2.55
C LYS A 31 -3.32 11.04 -3.14
N ALA A 32 -2.72 12.02 -3.81
CA ALA A 32 -1.30 12.00 -4.14
C ALA A 32 -0.47 12.29 -2.88
N LEU A 33 0.61 11.55 -2.65
CA LEU A 33 1.53 11.84 -1.55
C LEU A 33 2.43 13.02 -1.92
N SER A 34 2.94 13.70 -0.90
CA SER A 34 3.95 14.74 -1.10
C SER A 34 5.26 14.14 -1.64
N PRO A 35 6.12 14.95 -2.30
CA PRO A 35 7.43 14.52 -2.75
C PRO A 35 8.32 13.98 -1.61
N GLU A 36 8.21 14.55 -0.41
CA GLU A 36 8.97 14.11 0.76
C GLU A 36 8.54 12.71 1.22
N ASP A 37 7.24 12.46 1.31
CA ASP A 37 6.69 11.16 1.70
C ASP A 37 6.96 10.10 0.63
N HIS A 38 6.91 10.50 -0.64
CA HIS A 38 7.32 9.65 -1.75
C HIS A 38 8.79 9.23 -1.61
N ALA A 39 9.72 10.17 -1.39
CA ALA A 39 11.12 9.88 -1.18
C ALA A 39 11.36 8.99 0.06
N ALA A 40 10.62 9.23 1.15
CA ALA A 40 10.69 8.41 2.35
C ALA A 40 10.26 6.96 2.09
N LEU A 41 9.18 6.74 1.33
CA LEU A 41 8.76 5.40 0.91
C LEU A 41 9.82 4.68 0.08
N MET A 42 10.48 5.38 -0.85
CA MET A 42 11.57 4.82 -1.65
C MET A 42 12.72 4.31 -0.78
N ASN A 43 13.10 5.09 0.23
CA ASN A 43 14.17 4.71 1.13
C ASN A 43 13.79 3.50 2.00
N ILE A 44 12.52 3.38 2.41
CA ILE A 44 12.05 2.20 3.15
C ILE A 44 12.07 0.95 2.27
N PHE A 45 11.59 1.06 1.02
CA PHE A 45 11.51 -0.07 0.09
C PHE A 45 12.86 -0.48 -0.51
N ASP A 46 13.90 0.35 -0.34
CA ASP A 46 15.26 0.04 -0.73
C ASP A 46 16.01 -0.79 0.32
N ILE A 47 15.43 -0.98 1.50
CA ILE A 47 15.98 -1.87 2.52
C ILE A 47 15.77 -3.32 2.07
N GLU A 48 16.83 -4.11 2.08
CA GLU A 48 16.72 -5.54 1.86
C GLU A 48 15.91 -6.19 2.98
N THR A 49 14.83 -6.87 2.59
CA THR A 49 13.95 -7.57 3.53
C THR A 49 13.66 -8.99 3.03
N GLU A 50 13.41 -9.90 3.97
CA GLU A 50 12.87 -11.21 3.66
C GLU A 50 11.39 -11.07 3.35
N LEU A 51 11.01 -11.53 2.16
CA LEU A 51 9.66 -11.47 1.64
C LEU A 51 9.08 -12.88 1.53
N PRO A 52 8.45 -13.41 2.59
CA PRO A 52 7.75 -14.68 2.50
C PRO A 52 6.59 -14.61 1.49
N ILE A 53 6.13 -15.78 1.06
CA ILE A 53 4.91 -15.91 0.24
C ILE A 53 3.74 -15.28 0.98
N ALA A 54 2.97 -14.45 0.28
CA ALA A 54 1.83 -13.77 0.85
C ALA A 54 0.75 -14.77 1.30
N THR A 55 0.22 -14.52 2.49
CA THR A 55 -1.05 -15.12 2.87
C THR A 55 -2.19 -14.46 2.08
N ASN A 56 -3.25 -15.21 1.80
CA ASN A 56 -4.37 -14.69 1.03
C ASN A 56 -5.06 -13.56 1.83
N CYS A 57 -4.95 -12.33 1.35
CA CYS A 57 -5.39 -11.13 2.05
C CYS A 57 -6.26 -10.26 1.13
N ASN A 58 -7.44 -9.88 1.61
CA ASN A 58 -8.24 -8.84 0.96
C ASN A 58 -7.75 -7.47 1.46
N THR A 59 -6.89 -6.83 0.68
CA THR A 59 -6.26 -5.55 1.02
C THR A 59 -7.23 -4.38 0.85
N ILE A 60 -7.04 -3.33 1.65
CA ILE A 60 -7.90 -2.15 1.63
C ILE A 60 -7.27 -0.99 0.88
N PHE A 61 -5.94 -0.88 0.91
CA PHE A 61 -5.23 0.25 0.33
C PHE A 61 -4.14 -0.19 -0.62
N LYS A 62 -3.80 0.71 -1.55
CA LYS A 62 -2.78 0.48 -2.57
C LYS A 62 -1.99 1.75 -2.82
N LEU A 63 -0.67 1.62 -2.86
CA LEU A 63 0.25 2.63 -3.37
C LEU A 63 0.47 2.34 -4.85
N ASP A 64 0.16 3.32 -5.69
CA ASP A 64 0.40 3.27 -7.13
C ASP A 64 1.53 4.22 -7.49
N PHE A 65 2.65 3.66 -7.95
CA PHE A 65 3.85 4.40 -8.31
C PHE A 65 3.86 4.68 -9.81
N ASP A 66 4.03 5.96 -10.17
CA ASP A 66 4.19 6.40 -11.55
C ASP A 66 5.59 6.05 -12.06
N THR A 67 5.79 4.80 -12.49
CA THR A 67 7.04 4.28 -13.06
C THR A 67 6.99 4.13 -14.58
N PRO A 68 8.08 4.41 -15.31
CA PRO A 68 8.13 4.19 -16.76
C PRO A 68 7.94 2.71 -17.13
N GLY A 69 6.92 2.41 -17.95
CA GLY A 69 6.70 1.11 -18.58
C GLY A 69 5.72 0.16 -17.86
N ARG A 70 5.41 0.39 -16.59
CA ARG A 70 4.29 -0.25 -15.86
C ARG A 70 4.02 0.48 -14.56
N ALA A 71 2.77 0.55 -14.12
CA ALA A 71 2.44 0.90 -12.74
C ALA A 71 3.01 -0.16 -11.79
N SER A 72 3.79 0.28 -10.80
CA SER A 72 4.21 -0.59 -9.70
C SER A 72 3.26 -0.38 -8.56
N GLU A 73 2.54 -1.44 -8.18
CA GLU A 73 1.48 -1.36 -7.19
C GLU A 73 1.86 -2.13 -5.95
N ILE A 74 1.78 -1.50 -4.79
CA ILE A 74 2.01 -2.14 -3.49
C ILE A 74 0.73 -2.01 -2.69
N GLU A 75 0.09 -3.15 -2.42
CA GLU A 75 -1.11 -3.19 -1.59
C GLU A 75 -0.74 -3.32 -0.11
N PHE A 76 -1.60 -2.84 0.78
CA PHE A 76 -1.34 -2.89 2.21
C PHE A 76 -2.63 -2.86 3.04
N ILE A 77 -2.48 -3.28 4.30
CA ILE A 77 -3.55 -3.45 5.29
C ILE A 77 -4.60 -4.48 4.85
N CYS A 78 -4.66 -5.59 5.57
CA CYS A 78 -5.72 -6.57 5.42
C CYS A 78 -7.01 -6.11 6.09
N GLU A 79 -8.14 -6.32 5.42
CA GLU A 79 -9.47 -6.09 5.99
C GLU A 79 -9.69 -6.82 7.31
N LYS A 80 -9.23 -8.07 7.41
CA LYS A 80 -9.36 -8.91 8.61
C LYS A 80 -8.41 -8.51 9.74
N ASN A 81 -7.37 -7.72 9.46
CA ASN A 81 -6.39 -7.30 10.46
C ASN A 81 -5.84 -5.91 10.16
N TYR A 82 -6.70 -4.91 10.36
CA TYR A 82 -6.37 -3.50 10.09
C TYR A 82 -5.30 -2.91 11.02
N LYS A 83 -4.90 -3.64 12.07
CA LYS A 83 -3.85 -3.22 13.01
C LYS A 83 -2.46 -3.65 12.54
N ALA A 84 -2.37 -4.65 11.67
CA ALA A 84 -1.11 -5.07 11.08
C ALA A 84 -0.86 -4.26 9.80
N PHE A 85 0.18 -3.44 9.83
CA PHE A 85 0.69 -2.76 8.63
C PHE A 85 1.57 -3.72 7.84
N ASP A 86 0.89 -4.67 7.21
CA ASP A 86 1.46 -5.61 6.27
C ASP A 86 1.38 -5.04 4.85
N LEU A 87 2.42 -5.27 4.07
CA LEU A 87 2.52 -4.95 2.64
C LEU A 87 2.41 -6.24 1.83
N PHE A 88 1.80 -6.11 0.66
CA PHE A 88 1.60 -7.18 -0.30
C PHE A 88 2.07 -6.69 -1.67
N TRP A 89 3.02 -7.40 -2.24
CA TRP A 89 3.61 -7.04 -3.52
C TRP A 89 4.05 -8.30 -4.27
N ASN A 90 3.58 -8.45 -5.51
CA ASN A 90 3.92 -9.56 -6.40
C ASN A 90 3.79 -10.97 -5.77
N GLY A 91 2.73 -11.19 -4.99
CA GLY A 91 2.50 -12.46 -4.29
C GLY A 91 3.37 -12.68 -3.05
N LEU A 92 4.12 -11.66 -2.61
CA LEU A 92 4.95 -11.68 -1.42
C LEU A 92 4.40 -10.72 -0.34
N GLN A 93 4.78 -10.95 0.91
CA GLN A 93 4.35 -10.16 2.06
C GLN A 93 5.54 -9.60 2.85
N ALA A 94 5.41 -8.37 3.35
CA ALA A 94 6.37 -7.74 4.26
C ALA A 94 5.67 -7.11 5.46
N LYS A 95 6.33 -7.06 6.61
CA LYS A 95 5.89 -6.20 7.73
C LYS A 95 6.51 -4.82 7.57
N ALA A 96 5.71 -3.77 7.51
CA ALA A 96 6.22 -2.40 7.34
C ALA A 96 5.49 -1.38 8.23
N PRO A 97 5.69 -1.45 9.56
CA PRO A 97 5.10 -0.49 10.49
C PRO A 97 5.54 0.95 10.21
N VAL A 98 6.73 1.15 9.64
CA VAL A 98 7.25 2.49 9.28
C VAL A 98 6.47 3.09 8.11
N VAL A 99 6.07 2.27 7.13
CA VAL A 99 5.22 2.73 6.01
C VAL A 99 3.91 3.25 6.59
N GLY A 100 3.32 2.55 7.56
CA GLY A 100 2.13 2.99 8.28
C GLY A 100 2.20 4.41 8.86
N ARG A 101 3.39 4.87 9.27
CA ARG A 101 3.59 6.25 9.78
C ARG A 101 3.50 7.31 8.68
N ILE A 102 3.91 6.98 7.46
CA ILE A 102 3.87 7.89 6.29
C ILE A 102 2.45 8.01 5.76
N ILE A 103 1.77 6.87 5.57
CA ILE A 103 0.40 6.83 5.01
C ILE A 103 -0.68 7.18 6.04
N GLY A 104 -0.46 6.90 7.33
CA GLY A 104 -1.45 7.13 8.40
C GLY A 104 -2.10 8.52 8.38
N PRO A 105 -1.33 9.62 8.27
CA PRO A 105 -1.87 10.98 8.13
C PRO A 105 -2.83 11.15 6.94
N TYR A 106 -2.57 10.51 5.80
CA TYR A 106 -3.44 10.56 4.61
C TYR A 106 -4.78 9.83 4.80
N LEU A 107 -4.85 8.96 5.81
CA LEU A 107 -6.06 8.21 6.17
C LEU A 107 -6.92 8.96 7.21
N THR A 108 -6.37 9.97 7.88
CA THR A 108 -7.12 10.78 8.86
C THR A 108 -8.25 11.55 8.17
N GLY A 109 -9.43 11.59 8.82
CA GLY A 109 -10.64 12.21 8.27
C GLY A 109 -11.40 11.36 7.23
N ASN A 110 -10.86 10.23 6.80
CA ASN A 110 -11.53 9.25 5.92
C ASN A 110 -11.81 7.96 6.70
N PRO A 111 -12.87 7.88 7.52
CA PRO A 111 -13.16 6.67 8.29
C PRO A 111 -13.20 5.45 7.38
N ILE A 112 -12.66 4.31 7.85
CA ILE A 112 -12.91 2.99 7.23
C ILE A 112 -14.42 2.86 7.13
N PRO A 113 -15.03 2.84 5.91
CA PRO A 113 -16.46 2.63 5.79
C PRO A 113 -16.74 1.37 6.58
N THR A 114 -17.58 1.52 7.60
CA THR A 114 -17.97 0.43 8.49
C THR A 114 -18.30 -0.75 7.60
N LEU A 115 -17.60 -1.86 7.81
CA LEU A 115 -17.91 -3.13 7.16
C LEU A 115 -19.43 -3.32 7.22
N PRO A 116 -20.08 -3.76 6.13
CA PRO A 116 -21.51 -4.04 6.19
C PRO A 116 -21.75 -4.91 7.42
N LYS A 117 -22.59 -4.45 8.35
CA LYS A 117 -22.99 -5.29 9.48
C LYS A 117 -23.52 -6.58 8.86
N ALA A 118 -22.91 -7.71 9.19
CA ALA A 118 -23.47 -9.01 8.85
C ALA A 118 -24.94 -8.98 9.30
N SER A 119 -25.85 -9.19 8.35
CA SER A 119 -27.27 -9.32 8.68
C SER A 119 -27.43 -10.53 9.62
N PRO A 120 -28.28 -10.43 10.66
CA PRO A 120 -28.53 -11.52 11.61
C PRO A 120 -28.95 -12.83 10.94
#